data_AF-A0A818UD91-F1
#
_entry.id   AF-A0A818UD91-F1
#
_cell.length_a   1.000
_cell.length_b   1.000
_cell.length_c   1.000
_cell.angle_alpha   90.00
_cell.angle_beta   90.00
_cell.angle_gamma   90.00
#
_symmetry.space_group_name_H-M   'P 1'
#
loop_
_entity.id
_entity.type
_entity.pdbx_description
1 polymer ?
#
loop_
_entity_poly.entity_id
_entity_poly.type
_entity_poly.pdbx_seq_one_letter_code
_entity_poly.pdbx_strand_id
1 'polypeptide(L)'
;MASIKHDMNDNDGLEESLQIDDHQIMSMSVKELNTLLKSMKPNDAAHIKRRRRILKNKGYAASSRNRQTSLVGNLSVERSQLVKQINQLRGDNQTLSQELRGWKQRYSDLQLLTTPPTSTASQNTTTESSK
;
A
#
# COMPACT_ATOMS: atom_id res chain seq x y z
N MET A 1 24.57 -24.11 -12.77
CA MET A 1 23.25 -24.61 -13.21
C MET A 1 22.95 -25.87 -12.41
N ALA A 2 22.27 -25.73 -11.27
CA ALA A 2 21.93 -26.89 -10.43
C ALA A 2 20.60 -27.46 -10.92
N SER A 3 20.64 -28.70 -11.40
CA SER A 3 19.52 -29.43 -11.99
C SER A 3 18.33 -29.49 -11.03
N ILE A 4 17.25 -28.81 -11.41
CA ILE A 4 15.91 -29.07 -10.90
C ILE A 4 15.50 -30.42 -11.48
N LYS A 5 15.62 -31.47 -10.69
CA LYS A 5 14.91 -32.74 -10.96
C LYS A 5 13.43 -32.43 -10.85
N HIS A 6 12.82 -32.13 -11.98
CA HIS A 6 11.37 -32.13 -12.13
C HIS A 6 10.94 -33.58 -12.30
N ASP A 7 10.86 -34.32 -11.20
CA ASP A 7 10.13 -35.59 -11.16
C ASP A 7 8.63 -35.24 -11.23
N MET A 8 8.17 -34.89 -12.42
CA MET A 8 6.76 -34.94 -12.80
C MET A 8 6.49 -36.35 -13.32
N ASN A 9 6.32 -37.30 -12.41
CA ASN A 9 5.68 -38.56 -12.73
C ASN A 9 4.85 -39.04 -11.54
N ASP A 10 3.67 -38.45 -11.38
CA ASP A 10 2.57 -39.01 -10.61
C ASP A 10 1.31 -38.97 -11.49
N ASN A 11 1.41 -39.54 -12.70
CA ASN A 11 0.26 -39.83 -13.54
C ASN A 11 -0.47 -41.06 -12.98
N ASP A 12 -1.64 -40.78 -12.40
CA ASP A 12 -2.91 -41.46 -12.66
C ASP A 12 -3.03 -42.96 -12.32
N GLY A 13 -3.97 -43.29 -11.44
CA GLY A 13 -4.42 -44.68 -11.26
C GLY A 13 -4.51 -45.27 -9.85
N LEU A 14 -4.61 -44.48 -8.77
CA LEU A 14 -4.86 -45.00 -7.40
C LEU A 14 -6.01 -44.28 -6.70
N GLU A 15 -7.02 -43.82 -7.45
CA GLU A 15 -8.26 -43.28 -6.87
C GLU A 15 -9.10 -44.34 -6.15
N GLU A 16 -8.83 -45.64 -6.36
CA GLU A 16 -9.78 -46.69 -5.98
C GLU A 16 -9.56 -47.31 -4.59
N SER A 17 -8.43 -47.05 -3.90
CA SER A 17 -8.09 -47.83 -2.68
C SER A 17 -8.33 -47.14 -1.33
N LEU A 18 -8.76 -45.87 -1.28
CA LEU A 18 -8.98 -45.17 0.00
C LEU A 18 -10.26 -44.34 -0.04
N GLN A 19 -11.30 -44.82 0.65
CA GLN A 19 -12.63 -44.20 0.80
C GLN A 19 -12.65 -42.84 1.53
N ILE A 20 -11.50 -42.15 1.67
CA ILE A 20 -11.40 -40.88 2.39
C ILE A 20 -11.51 -39.74 1.38
N ASP A 21 -12.57 -38.95 1.53
CA ASP A 21 -12.82 -37.77 0.71
C ASP A 21 -11.88 -36.60 1.06
N ASP A 22 -11.64 -35.72 0.10
CA ASP A 22 -10.79 -34.53 0.25
C ASP A 22 -11.29 -33.62 1.39
N HIS A 23 -12.62 -33.48 1.55
CA HIS A 23 -13.20 -32.71 2.64
C HIS A 23 -12.83 -33.30 4.01
N GLN A 24 -12.86 -34.64 4.12
CA GLN A 24 -12.50 -35.35 5.35
C GLN A 24 -10.99 -35.24 5.65
N ILE A 25 -10.13 -35.33 4.62
CA ILE A 25 -8.67 -35.12 4.77
C ILE A 25 -8.35 -33.71 5.27
N MET A 26 -9.11 -32.70 4.81
CA MET A 26 -8.93 -31.31 5.22
C MET A 26 -9.44 -31.03 6.64
N SER A 27 -10.58 -31.61 7.02
CA SER A 27 -11.23 -31.35 8.31
C SER A 27 -10.53 -32.02 9.49
N MET A 28 -9.91 -33.18 9.29
CA MET A 28 -9.19 -33.89 10.35
C MET A 28 -8.03 -33.06 10.92
N SER A 29 -7.87 -33.07 12.24
CA SER A 29 -6.68 -32.51 12.90
C SER A 29 -5.42 -33.29 12.51
N VAL A 30 -4.24 -32.75 12.87
CA VAL A 30 -2.97 -33.46 12.67
C VAL A 30 -2.93 -34.75 13.50
N LYS A 31 -3.48 -34.72 14.72
CA LYS A 31 -3.53 -35.89 15.62
C LYS A 31 -4.42 -36.99 15.07
N GLU A 32 -5.64 -36.65 14.65
CA GLU A 32 -6.59 -37.62 14.06
C GLU A 32 -6.04 -38.22 12.77
N LEU A 33 -5.46 -37.39 11.90
CA LEU A 33 -4.80 -37.90 10.70
C LEU A 33 -3.67 -38.84 11.04
N ASN A 34 -2.77 -38.46 11.95
CA ASN A 34 -1.64 -39.30 12.29
C ASN A 34 -2.04 -40.63 12.94
N THR A 35 -3.14 -40.67 13.70
CA THR A 35 -3.68 -41.93 14.23
C THR A 35 -4.20 -42.82 13.11
N LEU A 36 -4.97 -42.27 12.17
CA LEU A 36 -5.48 -43.01 11.01
C LEU A 36 -4.33 -43.55 10.14
N LEU A 37 -3.30 -42.74 9.89
CA LEU A 37 -2.18 -43.13 9.04
C LEU A 37 -1.30 -44.26 9.64
N LYS A 38 -1.38 -44.53 10.95
CA LYS A 38 -0.58 -45.59 11.61
C LYS A 38 -1.09 -46.99 11.29
N SER A 39 -2.39 -47.16 11.03
CA SER A 39 -2.99 -48.45 10.69
C SER A 39 -2.99 -48.73 9.18
N MET A 40 -2.38 -47.84 8.37
CA MET A 40 -2.37 -47.91 6.92
C MET A 40 -1.02 -48.39 6.37
N LYS A 41 -1.01 -48.88 5.13
CA LYS A 41 0.24 -49.21 4.43
C LYS A 41 1.07 -47.95 4.19
N PRO A 42 2.41 -48.03 4.17
CA PRO A 42 3.28 -46.85 4.01
C PRO A 42 2.98 -46.01 2.76
N ASN A 43 2.72 -46.66 1.62
CA ASN A 43 2.42 -45.98 0.35
C ASN A 43 1.09 -45.22 0.41
N ASP A 44 0.06 -45.84 0.98
CA ASP A 44 -1.27 -45.25 1.18
C ASP A 44 -1.19 -44.02 2.11
N ALA A 45 -0.40 -44.13 3.18
CA ALA A 45 -0.17 -43.03 4.10
C ALA A 45 0.61 -41.86 3.45
N ALA A 46 1.58 -42.16 2.59
CA ALA A 46 2.30 -41.15 1.82
C ALA A 46 1.37 -40.43 0.81
N HIS A 47 0.48 -41.17 0.16
CA HIS A 47 -0.51 -40.63 -0.77
C HIS A 47 -1.47 -39.66 -0.09
N ILE A 48 -2.05 -40.03 1.05
CA ILE A 48 -2.95 -39.14 1.81
C ILE A 48 -2.22 -37.88 2.31
N LYS A 49 -0.96 -37.99 2.75
CA LYS A 49 -0.13 -36.82 3.11
C LYS A 49 0.08 -35.88 1.92
N ARG A 50 0.37 -36.44 0.74
CA ARG A 50 0.53 -35.67 -0.50
C ARG A 50 -0.78 -34.98 -0.88
N ARG A 51 -1.91 -35.69 -0.92
CA ARG A 51 -3.25 -35.12 -1.16
C ARG A 51 -3.55 -33.97 -0.21
N ARG A 52 -3.35 -34.16 1.10
CA ARG A 52 -3.54 -33.11 2.11
C ARG A 52 -2.67 -31.87 1.85
N ARG A 53 -1.41 -32.06 1.45
CA ARG A 53 -0.50 -30.95 1.12
C ARG A 53 -0.97 -30.17 -0.10
N ILE A 54 -1.40 -30.86 -1.16
CA ILE A 54 -1.90 -30.24 -2.39
C ILE A 54 -3.17 -29.42 -2.07
N LEU A 55 -4.12 -29.98 -1.31
CA LEU A 55 -5.34 -29.30 -0.90
C LEU A 55 -5.06 -28.05 -0.06
N LYS A 56 -4.17 -28.14 0.93
CA LYS A 56 -3.75 -26.98 1.73
C LYS A 56 -3.10 -25.90 0.87
N ASN A 57 -2.19 -26.28 -0.02
CA ASN A 57 -1.52 -25.35 -0.93
C ASN A 57 -2.50 -24.65 -1.87
N LYS A 58 -3.52 -25.37 -2.36
CA LYS A 58 -4.62 -24.77 -3.14
C LYS A 58 -5.34 -23.69 -2.33
N GLY A 59 -5.67 -23.98 -1.07
CA GLY A 59 -6.26 -23.01 -0.15
C GLY A 59 -5.35 -21.80 0.10
N TYR A 60 -4.06 -22.04 0.35
CA TYR A 60 -3.08 -20.96 0.58
C TYR A 60 -2.90 -20.06 -0.64
N ALA A 61 -2.94 -20.61 -1.86
CA ALA A 61 -2.88 -19.81 -3.08
C ALA A 61 -4.11 -18.89 -3.21
N ALA A 62 -5.32 -19.38 -2.89
CA ALA A 62 -6.53 -18.56 -2.88
C ALA A 62 -6.45 -17.45 -1.81
N SER A 63 -6.07 -17.80 -0.58
CA SER A 63 -5.91 -16.83 0.52
C SER A 63 -4.83 -15.78 0.22
N SER A 64 -3.75 -16.18 -0.43
CA SER A 64 -2.68 -15.26 -0.85
C SER A 64 -3.18 -14.24 -1.87
N ARG A 65 -3.91 -14.69 -2.89
CA ARG A 65 -4.55 -13.79 -3.88
C ARG A 65 -5.53 -12.83 -3.21
N ASN A 66 -6.39 -13.34 -2.32
CA ASN A 66 -7.35 -12.50 -1.59
C ASN A 66 -6.64 -11.41 -0.77
N ARG A 67 -5.58 -11.78 -0.02
CA ARG A 67 -4.78 -10.83 0.75
C ARG A 67 -4.13 -9.77 -0.15
N GLN A 68 -3.61 -10.16 -1.30
CA GLN A 68 -3.02 -9.22 -2.25
C GLN A 68 -4.08 -8.26 -2.81
N THR A 69 -5.24 -8.76 -3.23
CA THR A 69 -6.35 -7.93 -3.71
C THR A 69 -6.82 -6.95 -2.65
N SER A 70 -7.01 -7.40 -1.40
CA SER A 70 -7.38 -6.52 -0.27
C SER A 70 -6.32 -5.46 0.01
N LEU A 71 -5.03 -5.82 -0.02
CA LEU A 71 -3.94 -4.87 0.20
C LEU A 71 -3.92 -3.77 -0.88
N VAL A 72 -4.03 -4.15 -2.15
CA VAL A 72 -4.08 -3.20 -3.27
C VAL A 72 -5.30 -2.27 -3.13
N GLY A 73 -6.46 -2.83 -2.77
CA GLY A 73 -7.67 -2.05 -2.49
C GLY A 73 -7.47 -1.02 -1.39
N ASN A 74 -6.90 -1.43 -0.25
CA ASN A 74 -6.64 -0.54 0.89
C ASN A 74 -5.67 0.59 0.51
N LEU A 75 -4.57 0.28 -0.18
CA LEU A 75 -3.61 1.29 -0.65
C LEU A 75 -4.24 2.28 -1.63
N SER A 76 -5.14 1.81 -2.50
CA SER A 76 -5.89 2.68 -3.42
C SER A 76 -6.81 3.65 -2.67
N VAL A 77 -7.50 3.16 -1.63
CA VAL A 77 -8.35 4.00 -0.77
C VAL A 77 -7.52 5.05 -0.04
N GLU A 78 -6.42 4.63 0.59
CA GLU A 78 -5.51 5.53 1.31
C GLU A 78 -4.93 6.60 0.39
N ARG A 79 -4.46 6.23 -0.80
CA ARG A 79 -4.00 7.20 -1.82
C ARG A 79 -5.08 8.22 -2.15
N SER A 80 -6.32 7.77 -2.37
CA SER A 80 -7.44 8.65 -2.69
C SER A 80 -7.75 9.63 -1.56
N GLN A 81 -7.71 9.16 -0.31
CA GLN A 81 -7.89 10.00 0.87
C GLN A 81 -6.78 11.05 1.00
N LEU A 82 -5.52 10.67 0.82
CA LEU A 82 -4.38 11.59 0.87
C LEU A 82 -4.46 12.65 -0.24
N VAL A 83 -4.81 12.26 -1.46
CA VAL A 83 -5.00 13.22 -2.57
C VAL A 83 -6.11 14.23 -2.25
N LYS A 84 -7.23 13.76 -1.68
CA LYS A 84 -8.31 14.66 -1.24
C LYS A 84 -7.82 15.65 -0.18
N GLN A 85 -7.06 15.18 0.82
CA GLN A 85 -6.51 16.05 1.86
C GLN A 85 -5.54 17.10 1.30
N ILE A 86 -4.66 16.72 0.36
CA ILE A 86 -3.75 17.65 -0.31
C ILE A 86 -4.53 18.73 -1.06
N ASN A 87 -5.57 18.33 -1.81
CA ASN A 87 -6.38 19.28 -2.57
C ASN A 87 -7.12 20.25 -1.64
N GLN A 88 -7.66 19.74 -0.53
CA GLN A 88 -8.29 20.58 0.49
C GLN A 88 -7.30 21.60 1.06
N LEU A 89 -6.14 21.15 1.53
CA LEU A 89 -5.11 22.02 2.10
C LEU A 89 -4.60 23.06 1.10
N ARG A 90 -4.47 22.70 -0.18
CA ARG A 90 -4.11 23.66 -1.24
C ARG A 90 -5.18 24.74 -1.41
N GLY A 91 -6.46 24.37 -1.40
CA GLY A 91 -7.56 25.32 -1.44
C GLY A 91 -7.55 26.27 -0.26
N ASP A 92 -7.43 25.72 0.95
CA ASP A 92 -7.38 26.51 2.19
C ASP A 92 -6.19 27.48 2.21
N ASN A 93 -5.01 27.01 1.79
CA ASN A 93 -3.82 27.84 1.70
C ASN A 93 -3.97 28.98 0.67
N GLN A 94 -4.60 28.71 -0.47
CA GLN A 94 -4.86 29.72 -1.48
C GLN A 94 -5.83 30.80 -0.95
N THR A 95 -6.87 30.40 -0.23
CA THR A 95 -7.81 31.33 0.42
C THR A 95 -7.10 32.21 1.45
N LEU A 96 -6.36 31.60 2.38
CA LEU A 96 -5.59 32.33 3.39
C LEU A 96 -4.57 33.30 2.77
N SER A 97 -3.92 32.90 1.67
CA SER A 97 -2.98 33.75 0.95
C SER A 97 -3.66 34.96 0.27
N GLN A 98 -4.92 34.82 -0.16
CA GLN A 98 -5.70 35.95 -0.68
C GLN A 98 -6.13 36.89 0.45
N GLU A 99 -6.62 36.34 1.56
CA GLU A 99 -6.98 37.13 2.75
C GLU A 99 -5.78 37.93 3.27
N LEU A 100 -4.62 37.28 3.42
CA LEU A 100 -3.38 37.93 3.87
C LEU A 100 -2.96 39.06 2.92
N ARG A 101 -3.10 38.88 1.60
CA ARG A 101 -2.85 39.95 0.63
C ARG A 101 -3.80 41.12 0.82
N GLY A 102 -5.09 40.85 1.01
CA GLY A 102 -6.09 41.89 1.31
C GLY A 102 -5.78 42.68 2.58
N TRP A 103 -5.38 41.99 3.66
CA TRP A 103 -4.97 42.64 4.91
C TRP A 103 -3.71 43.48 4.75
N LYS A 104 -2.70 42.97 4.04
CA LYS A 104 -1.46 43.73 3.77
C LYS A 104 -1.71 44.99 2.95
N GLN A 105 -2.60 44.92 1.96
CA GLN A 105 -2.97 46.09 1.15
C GLN A 105 -3.65 47.15 2.01
N ARG A 106 -4.68 46.78 2.78
CA ARG A 106 -5.37 47.70 3.70
C ARG A 106 -4.39 48.36 4.69
N TYR A 107 -3.45 47.58 5.22
CA TYR A 107 -2.43 48.11 6.12
C TYR A 107 -1.50 49.11 5.42
N SER A 108 -1.05 48.81 4.19
CA SER A 108 -0.23 49.72 3.39
C SER A 108 -0.94 51.05 3.08
N ASP A 109 -2.22 50.99 2.73
CA ASP A 109 -3.03 52.18 2.42
C ASP A 109 -3.15 53.11 3.63
N LEU A 110 -3.36 52.52 4.82
CA LEU A 110 -3.38 53.27 6.08
C LEU A 110 -2.01 53.87 6.41
N GLN A 111 -0.91 53.12 6.20
CA GLN A 111 0.44 53.63 6.42
C GLN A 111 0.71 54.86 5.56
N LEU A 112 0.39 54.81 4.26
CA LEU A 112 0.56 55.95 3.34
C LEU A 112 -0.16 57.22 3.81
N LEU A 113 -1.34 57.09 4.43
CA LEU A 113 -2.10 58.22 4.94
C LEU A 113 -1.48 58.84 6.20
N THR A 114 -0.74 58.03 6.98
CA THR A 114 -0.18 58.44 8.27
C THR A 114 1.29 58.86 8.19
N THR A 115 2.01 58.49 7.13
CA THR A 115 3.40 58.93 6.92
C THR A 115 3.41 60.36 6.36
N PRO A 116 4.01 61.35 7.06
CA PRO A 116 4.18 62.68 6.51
C PRO A 116 5.10 62.61 5.27
N PRO A 117 4.92 63.48 4.26
CA PRO A 117 5.81 63.50 3.11
C PRO A 117 7.23 63.78 3.61
N THR A 118 8.09 62.76 3.52
CA THR A 118 9.52 62.97 3.67
C THR A 118 9.93 63.95 2.59
N SER A 119 10.27 65.16 3.03
CA SER A 119 10.96 66.17 2.24
C SER A 119 12.09 65.52 1.45
N THR A 120 11.86 65.30 0.15
CA THR A 120 12.91 65.18 -0.84
C THR A 120 13.57 66.54 -0.95
N ALA A 121 14.42 66.86 0.02
CA ALA A 121 15.32 68.00 -0.06
C ALA A 121 16.46 67.65 -1.03
N SER A 122 16.48 68.37 -2.14
CA SER A 122 17.57 68.47 -3.10
C SER A 122 18.94 68.52 -2.44
N GLN A 123 19.89 67.75 -2.96
CA GLN A 123 21.29 68.15 -2.99
C GLN A 123 21.69 68.22 -4.47
N ASN A 124 22.04 69.43 -4.89
CA ASN A 124 22.35 69.85 -6.24
C ASN A 124 23.53 69.07 -6.84
N THR A 125 23.40 68.73 -8.11
CA THR A 125 24.53 68.55 -9.03
C THR A 125 24.93 69.93 -9.56
N THR A 126 25.97 70.56 -9.00
CA THR A 126 26.70 71.64 -9.68
C THR A 126 28.18 71.56 -9.34
N THR A 127 28.94 71.13 -10.35
CA THR A 127 30.29 71.55 -10.75
C THR A 127 30.82 72.84 -10.12
N GLU A 128 32.04 72.78 -9.56
CA GLU A 128 33.22 73.61 -9.88
C GLU A 128 34.20 73.67 -8.70
N SER A 129 35.44 73.19 -8.89
CA SER A 129 36.63 74.05 -8.90
C SER A 129 37.91 73.20 -8.87
N SER A 130 38.74 73.46 -9.86
CA SER A 130 40.11 72.97 -10.07
C SER A 130 41.06 73.22 -8.90
N LYS A 131 42.00 72.31 -8.69
CA LYS A 131 43.45 72.52 -8.90
C LYS A 131 44.17 71.18 -8.95
#